data_AF-A0A0G1RI09-F1
#
_entry.id   AF-A0A0G1RI09-F1
#
_cell.length_a   1.000
_cell.length_b   1.000
_cell.length_c   1.000
_cell.angle_alpha   90.00
_cell.angle_beta   90.00
_cell.angle_gamma   90.00
#
_symmetry.space_group_name_H-M   'P 1'
#
loop_
_entity.id
_entity.type
_entity.pdbx_description
1 polymer ?
#
loop_
_entity_poly.entity_id
_entity_poly.type
_entity_poly.pdbx_seq_one_letter_code
_entity_poly.pdbx_strand_id
1 'polypeptide(L)' 'MRLYKFTAVLTPTKEGSEMYYQVRVPALSEVVTFGSSVEEAIFMAQDALELVVLSRLEERHEVHSVDTNMR' A
#
# COMPACT_ATOMS: atom_id res chain seq x y z
N MET A 1 1.43 -9.86 16.24
CA MET A 1 1.25 -9.37 14.85
C MET A 1 -0.23 -9.06 14.65
N ARG A 2 -0.60 -7.81 14.31
CA ARG A 2 -1.99 -7.48 13.95
C ARG A 2 -2.21 -7.84 12.49
N LEU A 3 -3.35 -8.47 12.17
CA LEU A 3 -3.69 -8.85 10.81
C LEU A 3 -4.71 -7.86 10.24
N TYR A 4 -4.37 -7.25 9.11
CA TYR A 4 -5.27 -6.42 8.33
C TYR A 4 -5.54 -7.10 6.99
N LYS A 5 -6.81 -7.11 6.56
CA LYS A 5 -7.23 -7.73 5.30
C LYS A 5 -7.84 -6.68 4.40
N PHE A 6 -7.39 -6.66 3.15
CA PHE A 6 -7.88 -5.75 2.12
C PHE A 6 -8.27 -6.54 0.88
N THR A 7 -9.28 -6.05 0.15
CA THR A 7 -9.61 -6.56 -1.17
C THR A 7 -8.72 -5.86 -2.20
N ALA A 8 -8.03 -6.64 -3.02
CA ALA A 8 -7.24 -6.14 -4.13
C ALA A 8 -7.93 -6.45 -5.46
N VAL A 9 -7.85 -5.53 -6.41
CA VAL A 9 -8.29 -5.69 -7.78
C VAL A 9 -7.04 -5.84 -8.64
N LEU A 10 -6.94 -6.97 -9.34
CA LEU A 10 -5.85 -7.28 -10.26
C LEU A 10 -6.34 -7.13 -11.69
N THR A 11 -5.65 -6.32 -12.48
CA THR A 11 -5.99 -6.01 -13.87
C THR A 11 -4.82 -6.37 -14.79
N PRO A 12 -4.96 -7.39 -15.65
CA PRO A 12 -3.99 -7.64 -16.72
C PRO A 12 -3.89 -6.41 -17.63
N THR A 13 -2.68 -5.98 -17.90
CA THR A 13 -2.36 -4.77 -18.65
C THR A 13 -1.25 -5.07 -19.66
N LYS A 14 -1.16 -4.25 -20.71
CA LYS A 14 -0.20 -4.39 -21.79
C LYS A 14 0.45 -3.05 -22.09
N GLU A 15 1.78 -3.03 -22.23
CA GLU A 15 2.55 -1.89 -22.71
C GLU A 15 3.51 -2.35 -23.81
N GLY A 16 3.28 -1.87 -25.03
CA GLY A 16 4.01 -2.38 -26.20
C GLY A 16 3.75 -3.87 -26.43
N SER A 17 4.82 -4.67 -26.39
CA SER A 17 4.77 -6.14 -26.48
C SER A 17 4.59 -6.84 -25.14
N GLU A 18 4.85 -6.14 -24.03
CA GLU A 18 4.96 -6.75 -22.70
C GLU A 18 3.61 -6.78 -21.98
N MET A 19 3.33 -7.91 -21.33
CA MET A 19 2.17 -8.08 -20.45
C MET A 19 2.62 -7.93 -19.00
N TYR A 20 1.82 -7.24 -18.20
CA TYR A 20 2.01 -7.11 -16.76
C TYR A 20 0.66 -7.04 -16.05
N TYR A 21 0.69 -7.08 -14.74
CA TYR A 21 -0.50 -7.03 -13.90
C TYR A 21 -0.43 -5.80 -13.02
N GLN A 22 -1.46 -4.94 -13.14
CA GLN A 22 -1.67 -3.85 -12.20
C GLN A 22 -2.48 -4.37 -11.01
N VAL A 23 -2.08 -4.01 -9.80
CA VAL A 23 -2.86 -4.26 -8.59
C VAL A 23 -3.25 -2.95 -7.94
N ARG A 24 -4.51 -2.83 -7.55
CA ARG A 24 -5.07 -1.69 -6.82
C ARG A 24 -5.84 -2.16 -5.61
N VAL A 25 -5.81 -1.38 -4.53
CA VAL A 25 -6.65 -1.65 -3.34
C VAL A 25 -7.69 -0.54 -3.24
N PRO A 26 -8.98 -0.78 -3.57
CA PRO A 26 -9.97 0.30 -3.64
C PRO A 26 -10.16 1.09 -2.32
N ALA A 27 -9.89 0.45 -1.18
CA ALA A 27 -9.95 1.10 0.12
C ALA A 27 -8.76 2.03 0.42
N LEU A 28 -7.68 1.93 -0.37
CA LEU A 28 -6.41 2.64 -0.21
C LEU A 28 -5.95 3.11 -1.59
N SER A 29 -6.46 4.27 -2.03
CA SER A 29 -6.24 4.78 -3.39
C SER A 29 -4.75 5.00 -3.73
N GLU A 30 -3.91 5.20 -2.73
CA GLU A 30 -2.46 5.34 -2.86
C GLU A 30 -1.74 4.01 -3.16
N VAL A 31 -2.38 2.86 -2.95
CA VAL A 31 -1.81 1.55 -3.26
C VAL A 31 -2.11 1.20 -4.72
N VAL A 32 -1.14 1.46 -5.57
CA VAL A 32 -1.11 1.06 -6.98
C VAL A 32 0.26 0.48 -7.31
N THR A 33 0.31 -0.81 -7.65
CA THR A 33 1.57 -1.52 -7.95
C THR A 33 1.45 -2.33 -9.22
N PHE A 34 2.59 -2.83 -9.71
CA PHE A 34 2.69 -3.61 -10.94
C PHE A 34 3.65 -4.78 -10.77
N GLY A 35 3.46 -5.84 -11.56
CA GLY A 35 4.38 -6.96 -11.65
C GLY A 35 4.25 -7.70 -12.99
N SER A 36 5.31 -8.36 -13.43
CA SER A 36 5.36 -9.13 -14.68
C SER A 36 4.59 -10.45 -14.60
N SER A 37 4.40 -10.97 -13.38
CA SER A 37 3.53 -12.11 -13.07
C SER A 37 2.46 -11.74 -12.04
N VAL A 38 1.45 -12.60 -11.89
CA VAL A 38 0.41 -12.44 -10.87
C VAL A 38 1.02 -12.48 -9.48
N GLU A 39 1.95 -13.43 -9.26
CA GLU A 39 2.63 -13.63 -8.00
C GLU A 39 3.47 -12.40 -7.61
N GLU A 40 4.24 -11.86 -8.57
CA GLU A 40 5.04 -10.67 -8.36
C GLU A 40 4.16 -9.46 -8.06
N ALA A 41 3.09 -9.24 -8.82
CA ALA A 41 2.20 -8.09 -8.61
C ALA A 41 1.51 -8.12 -7.24
N ILE A 42 1.14 -9.31 -6.76
CA ILE A 42 0.58 -9.50 -5.41
C ILE A 42 1.63 -9.23 -4.35
N PHE A 43 2.86 -9.75 -4.51
CA PHE A 43 3.96 -9.51 -3.58
C PHE A 43 4.26 -8.01 -3.45
N MET A 44 4.36 -7.31 -4.58
CA MET A 44 4.57 -5.86 -4.63
C MET A 44 3.43 -5.09 -3.94
N ALA A 45 2.18 -5.54 -4.12
CA ALA A 45 1.03 -4.93 -3.44
C ALA A 45 1.05 -5.17 -1.92
N GLN A 46 1.57 -6.30 -1.44
CA GLN A 46 1.73 -6.57 -0.02
C GLN A 46 2.75 -5.63 0.62
N ASP A 47 3.90 -5.43 -0.01
CA ASP A 47 4.93 -4.49 0.47
C ASP A 47 4.37 -3.06 0.54
N ALA A 48 3.67 -2.60 -0.51
CA ALA A 48 3.04 -1.28 -0.50
C ALA A 48 1.95 -1.14 0.58
N LEU A 49 1.16 -2.20 0.81
CA LEU A 49 0.15 -2.23 1.87
C LEU A 49 0.78 -2.11 3.26
N GLU A 50 1.90 -2.80 3.50
CA GLU A 50 2.61 -2.74 4.77
C GLU A 50 3.06 -1.32 5.09
N LEU A 51 3.66 -0.62 4.12
CA LEU A 51 4.11 0.76 4.28
C LEU A 51 2.96 1.72 4.60
N VAL A 52 1.84 1.62 3.87
CA VAL A 52 0.67 2.48 4.11
C VAL A 52 0.03 2.20 5.48
N VAL A 53 -0.05 0.93 5.88
CA VAL A 53 -0.59 0.56 7.20
C VAL A 53 0.31 1.09 8.32
N LEU A 54 1.63 0.93 8.19
CA LEU A 54 2.59 1.43 9.18
C LEU A 54 2.50 2.96 9.31
N SER A 55 2.53 3.69 8.20
CA SER A 55 2.42 5.15 8.19
C SER A 55 1.13 5.63 8.86
N ARG A 56 -0.03 5.02 8.55
CA ARG A 56 -1.31 5.38 9.20
C ARG A 56 -1.36 5.02 10.68
N LEU A 57 -0.63 4.00 11.11
CA LEU A 57 -0.50 3.68 12.53
C LEU A 57 0.37 4.72 13.23
N GLU A 58 1.49 5.14 12.61
CA GLU A 58 2.36 6.20 13.13
C GLU A 58 1.61 7.52 13.28
N GLU A 59 0.88 7.97 12.25
CA GLU A 59 0.04 9.18 12.31
C GLU A 59 -1.02 9.13 13.42
N ARG A 60 -1.62 7.95 13.65
CA ARG A 60 -2.60 7.77 14.75
C ARG A 60 -1.94 7.73 16.13
N HIS A 61 -0.66 7.37 16.19
CA HIS A 61 0.14 7.39 17.40
C HIS A 61 0.79 8.76 17.65
N GLU A 62 0.87 9.63 16.64
CA GLU A 62 1.27 11.04 16.72
C GLU A 62 0.13 11.92 17.26
N VAL A 63 -0.32 11.62 18.49
CA VAL A 63 -1.15 12.55 19.28
C VAL A 63 -0.45 12.72 20.63
N HIS A 64 0.19 13.90 20.76
CA HIS A 64 0.91 14.47 21.91
C HIS A 64 2.43 14.21 22.03
N SER A 65 3.19 15.10 21.38
CA SER A 65 4.19 15.89 22.11
C SER A 65 3.96 17.37 21.77
N VAL A 66 3.06 18.02 22.52
CA VAL A 66 3.04 19.49 22.55
C VAL A 66 4.27 19.88 23.35
N ASP A 67 5.34 20.30 22.69
CA ASP A 67 6.49 20.93 23.34
C ASP A 67 6.01 22.23 24.00
N THR A 68 5.56 22.11 25.24
CA THR A 68 5.24 23.24 26.09
C THR A 68 6.56 23.71 26.69
N ASN A 69 7.35 24.45 25.90
CA ASN A 69 8.37 25.35 26.45
C ASN A 69 8.18 26.75 25.90
N MET A 70 7.17 27.37 26.50
CA MET A 70 7.09 28.77 26.92
C MET A 70 8.46 29.48 26.91
N ARG A 71 8.61 30.48 26.04
CA ARG A 71 9.37 31.71 26.32
C ARG A 71 8.62 32.90 25.75
#